data_AF-A0A8H4V010-F1
#
_entry.id   AF-A0A8H4V010-F1
#
_cell.length_a   1.000
_cell.length_b   1.000
_cell.length_c   1.000
_cell.angle_alpha   90.00
_cell.angle_beta   90.00
_cell.angle_gamma   90.00
#
_symmetry.space_group_name_H-M   'P 1'
#
loop_
_entity.id
_entity.type
_entity.pdbx_description
1 polymer ?
#
loop_
_entity_poly.entity_id
_entity_poly.type
_entity_poly.pdbx_seq_one_letter_code
_entity_poly.pdbx_strand_id
1 'polypeptide(L)' 'MTFQWPKQSSSVPQYTGPTGILRASHRAQDPERSTHMIPYHPHDREEKVQKGEIVKLEIALWPMGIHFEAGE' A
#
# COMPACT_ATOMS: atom_id res chain seq x y z
N MET A 1 -5.20 -0.14 30.43
CA MET A 1 -4.57 -1.16 29.56
C MET A 1 -3.85 -0.41 28.45
N THR A 2 -2.57 -0.11 28.65
CA THR A 2 -1.77 0.70 27.72
C THR A 2 -1.16 -0.23 26.67
N PHE A 3 -1.56 -0.08 25.42
CA PHE A 3 -0.98 -0.81 24.30
C PHE A 3 0.41 -0.21 24.00
N GLN A 4 1.46 -0.88 24.47
CA GLN A 4 2.84 -0.48 24.26
C GLN A 4 3.31 -1.06 22.91
N TRP A 5 3.49 -0.21 21.90
CA TRP A 5 4.14 -0.60 20.65
C TRP A 5 5.59 -1.04 20.92
N PRO A 6 6.11 -2.07 20.22
CA PRO A 6 7.53 -2.40 20.27
C PRO A 6 8.32 -1.21 19.70
N LYS A 7 9.18 -0.61 20.52
CA LYS A 7 10.14 0.40 20.07
C LYS A 7 11.20 -0.30 19.23
N GLN A 8 11.20 -0.06 17.92
CA GLN A 8 12.35 -0.38 17.08
C GLN A 8 13.44 0.67 17.36
N SER A 9 14.34 0.38 18.30
CA SER A 9 15.48 1.24 18.60
C SER A 9 16.74 0.69 17.91
N SER A 10 16.91 1.01 16.63
CA SER A 10 18.23 1.00 16.02
C SER A 10 18.40 2.27 15.21
N SER A 11 19.51 2.98 15.41
CA SER A 11 19.89 4.14 14.58
C SER A 11 20.23 3.75 13.14
N VAL A 12 20.25 2.45 12.84
CA VAL A 12 20.50 1.89 11.52
C VAL A 12 19.16 1.76 10.77
N PRO A 13 19.03 2.30 9.56
CA PRO A 13 17.85 2.08 8.72
C PRO A 13 17.75 0.60 8.35
N GLN A 14 16.60 -0.01 8.65
CA GLN A 14 16.29 -1.37 8.25
C GLN A 14 15.37 -1.33 7.03
N TYR A 15 15.62 -2.23 6.08
CA TYR A 15 14.77 -2.39 4.93
C TYR A 15 13.59 -3.32 5.28
N THR A 16 12.35 -2.85 5.15
CA THR A 16 11.14 -3.57 5.60
C THR A 16 10.31 -4.18 4.46
N GLY A 17 10.79 -4.11 3.22
CA GLY A 17 10.06 -4.57 2.05
C GLY A 17 9.49 -3.45 1.19
N PRO A 18 8.89 -3.80 0.03
CA PRO A 18 8.44 -2.84 -0.94
C PRO A 18 7.24 -2.08 -0.38
N THR A 19 7.22 -0.78 -0.62
CA THR A 19 6.14 0.08 -0.12
C THR A 19 5.18 0.42 -1.26
N GLY A 20 3.96 0.81 -0.89
CA GLY A 20 2.96 1.33 -1.80
C GLY A 20 2.15 2.39 -1.06
N ILE A 21 1.82 3.50 -1.73
CA ILE A 21 1.07 4.60 -1.11
C ILE A 21 -0.05 5.01 -2.05
N LEU A 22 -1.28 4.99 -1.53
CA LEU A 22 -2.47 5.47 -2.21
C LEU A 22 -3.37 6.20 -1.23
N ARG A 23 -3.82 7.40 -1.58
CA ARG A 23 -4.89 8.07 -0.83
C ARG A 23 -6.21 7.39 -1.20
N ALA A 24 -6.97 6.95 -0.20
CA ALA A 24 -8.24 6.24 -0.41
C ALA A 24 -9.28 7.02 -1.26
N SER A 25 -9.20 8.35 -1.27
CA SER A 25 -10.07 9.18 -2.11
C SER A 25 -9.72 9.16 -3.60
N HIS A 26 -8.52 8.72 -3.99
CA HIS A 26 -8.14 8.56 -5.40
C HIS A 26 -8.13 7.08 -5.83
N ARG A 27 -8.95 6.25 -5.19
CA ARG A 27 -9.01 4.80 -5.45
C ARG A 27 -9.57 4.42 -6.82
N ALA A 28 -10.09 5.37 -7.59
CA ALA A 28 -10.62 5.11 -8.93
C ALA A 28 -9.59 4.36 -9.78
N GLN A 29 -10.07 3.44 -10.62
CA GLN A 29 -9.22 2.64 -11.50
C GLN A 29 -9.69 2.77 -12.94
N ASP A 30 -8.74 2.67 -13.86
CA ASP A 30 -9.00 2.50 -15.29
C ASP A 30 -8.66 1.05 -15.70
N PRO A 31 -9.66 0.17 -15.92
CA PRO A 31 -9.41 -1.22 -16.26
C PRO A 31 -8.72 -1.42 -17.62
N GLU A 32 -8.87 -0.50 -18.57
CA GLU A 32 -8.24 -0.62 -19.90
C GLU A 32 -6.74 -0.37 -19.84
N ARG A 33 -6.30 0.43 -18.87
CA ARG A 33 -4.89 0.78 -18.65
C ARG A 33 -4.24 -0.02 -17.52
N SER A 34 -5.05 -0.67 -16.69
CA SER A 34 -4.57 -1.50 -15.59
C SER A 34 -4.09 -2.84 -16.12
N THR A 35 -3.08 -3.39 -15.44
CA THR A 35 -2.65 -4.77 -15.62
C THR A 35 -3.02 -5.57 -14.39
N HIS A 36 -2.93 -6.90 -14.47
CA HIS A 36 -3.20 -7.77 -13.33
C HIS A 36 -2.36 -7.42 -12.08
N MET A 37 -1.11 -6.96 -12.28
CA MET A 37 -0.17 -6.68 -11.19
C MET A 37 -0.08 -5.19 -10.84
N ILE A 38 -0.36 -4.31 -11.80
CA ILE A 38 -0.16 -2.86 -11.68
C ILE A 38 -1.50 -2.17 -11.99
N PRO A 39 -2.26 -1.75 -10.96
CA PRO A 39 -3.45 -0.96 -11.15
C PRO A 39 -3.10 0.44 -11.66
N TYR A 40 -3.91 0.98 -12.56
CA TYR A 40 -3.81 2.36 -13.00
C TYR A 40 -4.86 3.22 -12.29
N HIS A 41 -4.41 4.20 -11.53
CA HIS A 41 -5.26 5.21 -10.91
C HIS A 41 -5.15 6.54 -11.70
N PRO A 42 -6.25 7.07 -12.25
CA PRO A 42 -6.20 8.29 -13.07
C PRO A 42 -5.92 9.55 -12.26
N HIS A 43 -6.23 9.54 -10.95
CA HIS A 43 -6.08 10.69 -10.04
C HIS A 43 -6.79 11.98 -10.51
N ASP A 44 -7.76 11.88 -11.41
CA ASP A 44 -8.52 12.98 -12.01
C ASP A 44 -9.64 13.53 -11.12
N ARG A 45 -10.06 12.76 -10.11
CA ARG A 45 -11.08 13.15 -9.15
C ARG A 45 -10.82 12.61 -7.76
N GLU A 46 -11.54 13.19 -6.80
CA GLU A 46 -11.60 12.70 -5.42
C GLU A 46 -12.97 12.09 -5.11
N GLU A 47 -12.97 10.81 -4.71
CA GLU A 47 -14.11 10.08 -4.19
C GLU A 47 -13.97 9.99 -2.66
N LYS A 48 -14.49 10.96 -1.90
CA LYS A 48 -14.38 10.96 -0.43
C LYS A 48 -14.99 9.67 0.15
N VAL A 49 -14.36 9.12 1.19
CA VAL A 49 -14.85 7.93 1.91
C VAL A 49 -15.67 8.41 3.10
N GLN A 50 -16.94 7.98 3.19
CA GLN A 50 -17.80 8.37 4.30
C GLN A 50 -17.40 7.62 5.58
N LYS A 51 -17.74 8.19 6.73
CA LYS A 51 -17.48 7.55 8.02
C LYS A 51 -18.23 6.22 8.11
N GLY A 52 -17.50 5.13 8.38
CA GLY A 52 -18.06 3.78 8.49
C GLY A 52 -18.22 3.04 7.16
N GLU A 53 -17.88 3.67 6.03
CA GLU A 53 -17.90 3.05 4.72
C GLU A 53 -16.66 2.17 4.51
N ILE A 54 -16.86 0.95 4.02
CA ILE A 54 -15.79 0.03 3.63
C ILE A 54 -15.59 0.16 2.12
N VAL A 55 -14.38 0.53 1.70
CA VAL A 55 -14.01 0.67 0.29
C VAL A 55 -12.84 -0.25 -0.07
N LYS A 56 -12.85 -0.81 -1.29
CA LYS A 56 -11.73 -1.57 -1.83
C LYS A 56 -10.62 -0.61 -2.26
N LEU A 57 -9.37 -0.96 -1.94
CA LEU A 57 -8.17 -0.30 -2.43
C LEU A 57 -7.28 -1.35 -3.11
N GLU A 58 -6.82 -1.06 -4.31
CA GLU A 58 -5.73 -1.81 -4.94
C GLU A 58 -4.51 -0.92 -4.92
N ILE A 59 -3.46 -1.32 -4.20
CA ILE A 59 -2.27 -0.49 -3.99
C ILE A 59 -1.10 -1.19 -4.66
N ALA A 60 -0.52 -0.55 -5.67
CA ALA A 60 0.70 -1.03 -6.29
C ALA A 60 1.86 -0.92 -5.29
N LEU A 61 2.63 -2.00 -5.14
CA LEU A 61 3.90 -1.99 -4.45
C LEU A 61 5.01 -1.63 -5.44
N TRP A 62 6.04 -0.93 -4.97
CA TRP A 62 7.23 -0.66 -5.79
C TRP A 62 7.81 -1.98 -6.33
N PRO A 63 8.07 -2.08 -7.65
CA PRO A 63 8.59 -3.32 -8.24
C PRO A 63 9.95 -3.68 -7.65
N MET A 64 10.10 -4.93 -7.21
CA MET A 64 11.36 -5.42 -6.68
C MET A 64 11.55 -6.93 -6.87
N GLY A 65 12.81 -7.35 -6.88
CA GLY A 65 13.19 -8.76 -6.66
C GLY A 65 13.65 -8.96 -5.22
N ILE A 66 13.11 -9.98 -4.55
CA ILE A 66 13.53 -10.41 -3.22
C ILE A 66 13.86 -11.90 -3.30
N HIS A 67 15.02 -12.28 -2.77
CA HIS A 67 15.34 -13.69 -2.52
C HIS A 67 14.94 -14.01 -1.08
N PHE A 68 14.18 -15.09 -0.90
CA PHE A 68 13.77 -15.58 0.41
C PHE A 68 14.50 -16.89 0.68
N GLU A 69 15.12 -16.99 1.84
CA GLU A 69 15.72 -18.21 2.34
C GLU A 69 14.65 -19.16 2.91
N ALA A 70 15.01 -20.43 3.12
CA ALA A 70 14.09 -21.39 3.72
C ALA A 70 13.72 -20.99 5.15
N GLY A 71 12.45 -20.69 5.39
CA GLY A 71 11.90 -20.38 6.72
C GLY A 71 11.63 -18.89 6.98
N GLU A 72 11.87 -18.03 6.00
CA GLU A 72 11.43 -16.62 6.01
C GLU A 72 9.95 -16.43 5.59
#